data_AF-A0A9J6FZB6-F1
#
_entry.id   AF-A0A9J6FZB6-F1
#
_cell.length_a   1.000
_cell.length_b   1.000
_cell.length_c   1.000
_cell.angle_alpha   90.00
_cell.angle_beta   90.00
_cell.angle_gamma   90.00
#
_symmetry.space_group_name_H-M   'P 1'
#
loop_
_entity.id
_entity.type
_entity.pdbx_description
1 polymer ?
#
loop_
_entity_poly.entity_id
_entity_poly.type
_entity_poly.pdbx_seq_one_letter_code
_entity_poly.pdbx_strand_id
1 'polypeptide(L)'
;MNQRENEQSRHEDFLQYMIDAQKAQLASEANAPPEREDKLFDLDSEVTPDTSFLPNKGLTEDEALAQCVSFFVAGLDGTTGTIANALYLLAVHPDKQAILREEVDECFATHGDFPSLDAIAKMKYLHCVISESLRLYPPASR
;
A
#
# COMPACT_ATOMS: atom_id res chain seq x y z
N MET A 1 -12.55 3.70 16.42
CA MET A 1 -11.18 4.23 16.59
C MET A 1 -10.67 4.15 18.03
N ASN A 2 -11.48 4.45 19.04
CA ASN A 2 -11.06 4.57 20.46
C ASN A 2 -10.36 3.35 21.09
N GLN A 3 -10.51 2.14 20.53
CA GLN A 3 -9.79 0.94 21.00
C GLN A 3 -8.36 0.84 20.45
N ARG A 4 -8.06 1.47 19.31
CA ARG A 4 -6.71 1.48 18.67
C ARG A 4 -5.81 2.58 19.21
N GLU A 5 -6.38 3.56 19.91
CA GLU A 5 -5.60 4.63 20.56
C GLU A 5 -4.95 4.19 21.88
N ASN A 6 -5.43 3.10 22.49
CA ASN A 6 -4.76 2.50 23.64
C ASN A 6 -3.49 1.78 23.16
N GLU A 7 -2.33 2.24 23.63
CA GLU A 7 -0.96 1.86 23.23
C GLU A 7 -0.62 0.36 23.35
N GLN A 8 -1.51 -0.47 23.88
CA GLN A 8 -1.21 -1.88 24.18
C GLN A 8 -1.17 -2.80 22.94
N SER A 9 -1.66 -2.38 21.77
CA SER A 9 -1.55 -3.15 20.53
C SER A 9 -1.38 -2.24 19.32
N ARG A 10 -0.19 -1.65 19.14
CA ARG A 10 0.16 -0.97 17.90
C ARG A 10 0.33 -2.02 16.80
N HIS A 11 -0.48 -1.91 15.75
CA HIS A 11 -0.41 -2.82 14.60
C HIS A 11 0.42 -2.14 13.50
N GLU A 12 1.35 -2.86 12.88
CA GLU A 12 2.06 -2.36 11.69
C GLU A 12 1.19 -2.59 10.45
N ASP A 13 0.09 -1.82 10.35
CA ASP A 13 -0.88 -1.92 9.27
C ASP A 13 -1.16 -0.56 8.63
N PHE A 14 -1.76 -0.60 7.44
CA PHE A 14 -2.09 0.59 6.67
C PHE A 14 -2.96 1.59 7.45
N LEU A 15 -3.87 1.10 8.30
CA LEU A 15 -4.74 1.97 9.09
C LEU A 15 -3.95 2.71 10.18
N GLN A 16 -2.97 2.06 10.80
CA GLN A 16 -2.07 2.71 11.73
C GLN A 16 -1.22 3.77 11.04
N TYR A 17 -0.69 3.51 9.84
CA TYR A 17 0.04 4.52 9.08
C TYR A 17 -0.82 5.73 8.69
N MET A 18 -2.10 5.51 8.36
CA MET A 18 -3.04 6.60 8.07
C MET A 18 -3.37 7.43 9.32
N ILE A 19 -3.52 6.80 10.48
CA ILE A 19 -3.69 7.48 11.78
C ILE A 19 -2.41 8.27 12.15
N ASP A 20 -1.24 7.70 11.91
CA ASP A 20 0.04 8.35 12.20
C ASP A 20 0.27 9.54 11.26
N ALA A 21 -0.12 9.45 9.99
CA ALA A 21 -0.09 10.57 9.05
C ALA A 21 -1.01 11.72 9.51
N GLN A 22 -2.22 11.40 9.99
CA GLN A 22 -3.13 12.38 10.58
C GLN A 22 -2.52 13.04 11.84
N LYS A 23 -1.91 12.27 12.74
CA LYS A 23 -1.31 12.77 13.99
C LYS A 23 -0.03 13.59 13.77
N ALA A 24 0.83 13.18 12.82
CA ALA A 24 2.07 13.89 12.50
C ALA A 24 1.82 15.30 11.96
N GLN A 25 0.71 15.52 11.25
CA GLN A 25 0.33 16.84 10.75
C GLN A 25 -0.34 17.73 11.80
N LEU A 26 -1.11 17.17 12.75
CA LEU A 26 -1.62 17.91 13.92
C LEU A 26 -0.49 18.48 14.80
N ALA A 27 0.63 17.75 14.92
CA ALA A 27 1.83 18.22 15.62
C ALA A 27 2.60 19.32 14.82
N SER A 28 2.44 19.35 13.50
CA SER A 28 2.97 20.40 12.61
C SER A 28 2.15 21.68 12.71
N GLU A 29 0.81 21.59 12.78
CA GLU A 29 -0.08 22.75 12.94
C GLU A 29 0.08 23.44 14.31
N ALA A 30 0.41 22.68 15.37
CA ALA A 30 0.62 23.23 16.73
C ALA A 30 1.90 24.06 16.90
N ASN A 31 2.84 24.05 15.93
CA ASN A 31 4.12 24.78 15.97
C ASN A 31 4.20 25.97 14.99
N ALA A 32 3.09 26.36 14.35
CA ALA A 32 3.07 27.53 13.46
C ALA A 32 3.08 28.85 14.28
N PRO A 33 4.04 29.78 14.05
CA PRO A 33 4.00 31.11 14.66
C PRO A 33 2.80 31.92 14.12
N PRO A 34 2.24 32.85 14.90
CA PRO A 34 1.05 33.60 14.50
C PRO A 34 1.34 34.48 13.28
N GLU A 35 0.42 34.43 12.33
CA GLU A 35 0.39 35.18 11.08
C GLU A 35 0.66 36.68 11.35
N ARG A 36 1.66 37.24 10.68
CA ARG A 36 1.82 38.69 10.54
C ARG A 36 1.64 39.04 9.07
N GLU A 37 0.56 39.76 8.80
CA GLU A 37 0.31 40.49 7.56
C GLU A 37 1.46 41.48 7.29
N ASP A 38 1.61 41.81 5.99
CA ASP A 38 2.48 42.83 5.38
C ASP A 38 3.92 42.42 5.01
N LYS A 39 4.09 41.93 3.76
CA LYS A 39 5.10 42.42 2.80
C LYS A 39 4.65 42.21 1.35
N LEU A 40 4.08 43.26 0.76
CA LEU A 40 3.52 43.26 -0.60
C LEU A 40 4.54 43.56 -1.73
N PHE A 41 5.79 43.89 -1.46
CA PHE A 41 6.77 44.14 -2.53
C PHE A 41 8.20 43.87 -2.08
N ASP A 42 8.78 42.76 -2.53
CA ASP A 42 10.23 42.59 -2.67
C ASP A 42 10.49 41.81 -3.97
N LEU A 43 11.10 42.48 -4.95
CA LEU A 43 11.26 42.04 -6.34
C LEU A 43 12.62 41.34 -6.55
N ASP A 44 13.06 40.48 -5.62
CA ASP A 44 14.41 39.89 -5.69
C ASP A 44 14.61 38.55 -4.94
N SER A 45 13.58 37.70 -4.82
CA SER A 45 13.74 36.37 -4.20
C SER A 45 13.74 35.24 -5.23
N GLU A 46 14.81 34.44 -5.18
CA GLU A 46 15.00 33.16 -5.86
C GLU A 46 13.71 32.34 -5.97
N VAL A 47 13.49 31.75 -7.16
CA VAL A 47 12.36 30.85 -7.43
C VAL A 47 12.52 29.59 -6.58
N THR A 48 12.03 29.65 -5.36
CA THR A 48 11.64 28.46 -4.60
C THR A 48 10.33 27.95 -5.24
N PRO A 49 10.18 26.63 -5.45
CA PRO A 49 8.93 26.09 -5.95
C PRO A 49 7.85 26.37 -4.92
N ASP A 50 7.02 27.36 -5.25
CA ASP A 50 5.95 27.88 -4.43
C ASP A 50 4.89 26.78 -4.24
N THR A 51 5.06 25.98 -3.20
CA THR A 51 4.11 24.94 -2.77
C THR A 51 2.94 25.54 -1.99
N SER A 52 2.86 26.87 -1.90
CA SER A 52 1.79 27.64 -1.25
C SER A 52 0.39 27.41 -1.84
N PHE A 53 0.28 26.81 -3.03
CA PHE A 53 -0.99 26.41 -3.64
C PHE A 53 -1.53 25.06 -3.18
N LEU A 54 -0.73 24.25 -2.48
CA LEU A 54 -1.25 23.09 -1.78
C LEU A 54 -1.61 23.55 -0.37
N PRO A 55 -2.92 23.66 -0.03
CA PRO A 55 -3.27 23.89 1.36
C PRO A 55 -2.61 22.77 2.16
N ASN A 56 -1.71 23.15 3.07
CA ASN A 56 -1.01 22.26 3.98
C ASN A 56 -1.97 21.78 5.07
N LYS A 57 -3.16 21.32 4.63
CA LYS A 57 -4.27 20.88 5.43
C LYS A 57 -4.12 19.38 5.56
N GLY A 58 -3.91 18.91 6.79
CA GLY A 58 -3.88 17.48 7.08
C GLY A 58 -5.18 16.80 6.63
N LEU A 59 -5.10 15.49 6.39
CA LEU A 59 -6.29 14.68 6.12
C LEU A 59 -7.23 14.74 7.33
N THR A 60 -8.47 15.15 7.11
CA THR A 60 -9.53 15.01 8.12
C THR A 60 -9.83 13.53 8.38
N GLU A 61 -10.47 13.20 9.51
CA GLU A 61 -10.85 11.81 9.83
C GLU A 61 -11.71 11.19 8.72
N ASP A 62 -12.66 11.96 8.19
CA ASP A 62 -13.53 11.53 7.09
C ASP A 62 -12.75 11.33 5.79
N GLU A 63 -11.78 12.20 5.48
CA GLU A 63 -10.92 12.03 4.30
C GLU A 63 -9.99 10.82 4.46
N ALA A 64 -9.40 10.62 5.63
CA ALA A 64 -8.56 9.45 5.91
C ALA A 64 -9.36 8.15 5.76
N LEU A 65 -10.59 8.11 6.28
CA LEU A 65 -11.49 6.98 6.13
C LEU A 65 -11.89 6.76 4.66
N ALA A 66 -12.26 7.83 3.95
CA ALA A 66 -12.60 7.76 2.53
C ALA A 66 -11.43 7.25 1.67
N GLN A 67 -10.20 7.68 1.98
CA GLN A 67 -8.99 7.16 1.32
C GLN A 67 -8.77 5.67 1.63
N CYS A 68 -8.94 5.24 2.89
CA CYS A 68 -8.84 3.82 3.25
C CYS A 68 -9.80 2.94 2.44
N VAL A 69 -11.06 3.36 2.31
CA VAL A 69 -12.06 2.65 1.51
C VAL A 69 -11.68 2.66 0.03
N SER A 70 -11.22 3.79 -0.49
CA SER A 70 -10.81 3.93 -1.88
C SER A 70 -9.66 2.99 -2.24
N PHE A 71 -8.62 2.92 -1.40
CA PHE A 71 -7.49 2.00 -1.60
C PHE A 71 -7.92 0.53 -1.51
N PHE A 72 -8.83 0.20 -0.59
CA PHE A 72 -9.36 -1.15 -0.48
C PHE A 72 -10.08 -1.59 -1.76
N VAL A 73 -11.00 -0.77 -2.27
CA VAL A 73 -11.76 -1.07 -3.50
C VAL A 73 -10.81 -1.15 -4.70
N ALA A 74 -9.89 -0.19 -4.84
CA ALA A 74 -8.93 -0.18 -5.94
C ALA A 74 -8.02 -1.44 -5.96
N GLY A 75 -7.60 -1.92 -4.79
CA GLY A 75 -6.78 -3.12 -4.66
C GLY A 75 -7.56 -4.44 -4.81
N LEU A 76 -8.87 -4.43 -4.54
CA LEU A 76 -9.69 -5.63 -4.50
C LEU A 76 -9.90 -6.26 -5.88
N ASP A 77 -10.43 -5.49 -6.83
CA ASP A 77 -10.86 -6.03 -8.12
C ASP A 77 -9.67 -6.56 -8.94
N GLY A 78 -8.57 -5.80 -8.98
CA GLY A 78 -7.36 -6.20 -9.69
C GLY A 78 -6.70 -7.45 -9.13
N THR A 79 -6.58 -7.53 -7.80
CA THR A 79 -5.94 -8.67 -7.13
C THR A 79 -6.81 -9.93 -7.24
N THR A 80 -8.13 -9.80 -7.01
CA THR A 80 -9.06 -10.93 -7.10
C THR A 80 -9.08 -11.53 -8.50
N GLY A 81 -9.15 -10.69 -9.53
CA GLY A 81 -9.09 -11.15 -10.92
C GLY A 81 -7.78 -11.86 -11.25
N THR A 82 -6.65 -11.32 -10.80
CA THR A 82 -5.32 -11.94 -11.00
C THR A 82 -5.25 -13.32 -10.35
N ILE A 83 -5.70 -13.46 -9.10
CA ILE A 83 -5.69 -14.74 -8.38
C ILE A 83 -6.61 -15.75 -9.07
N ALA A 84 -7.82 -15.34 -9.45
CA ALA A 84 -8.77 -16.22 -10.13
C ALA A 84 -8.20 -16.76 -11.45
N ASN A 85 -7.59 -15.90 -12.27
CA ASN A 85 -6.96 -16.29 -13.53
C ASN A 85 -5.74 -17.19 -13.32
N ALA A 86 -4.90 -16.90 -12.33
CA ALA A 86 -3.74 -17.73 -12.00
C ALA A 86 -4.18 -19.14 -11.55
N LEU A 87 -5.19 -19.23 -10.68
CA LEU A 87 -5.74 -20.53 -10.25
C LEU A 87 -6.38 -21.29 -11.41
N TYR A 88 -7.09 -20.59 -12.30
CA TYR A 88 -7.66 -21.20 -13.51
C TYR A 88 -6.56 -21.79 -14.41
N LEU A 89 -5.50 -21.03 -14.69
CA LEU A 89 -4.36 -21.50 -15.48
C LEU A 89 -3.68 -22.73 -14.83
N LEU A 90 -3.49 -22.72 -13.52
CA LEU A 90 -2.93 -23.86 -12.80
C LEU A 90 -3.84 -25.09 -12.85
N ALA A 91 -5.16 -24.91 -12.79
CA ALA A 91 -6.12 -26.01 -12.90
C ALA A 91 -6.13 -26.65 -14.30
N VAL A 92 -5.91 -25.87 -15.36
CA VAL A 92 -5.82 -26.35 -16.75
C VAL A 92 -4.45 -26.95 -17.06
N HIS A 93 -3.40 -26.57 -16.33
CA HIS A 93 -2.02 -27.03 -16.51
C HIS A 93 -1.49 -27.78 -15.26
N PRO A 94 -1.94 -29.03 -15.01
CA PRO A 94 -1.59 -29.78 -13.81
C PRO A 94 -0.08 -30.09 -13.71
N ASP A 95 0.62 -30.19 -14.84
CA ASP A 95 2.08 -30.34 -14.88
C ASP A 95 2.80 -29.12 -14.29
N LYS A 96 2.30 -27.92 -14.59
CA LYS A 96 2.84 -26.66 -14.03
C LYS A 96 2.45 -26.49 -12.57
N GLN A 97 1.24 -26.92 -12.20
CA GLN A 97 0.80 -26.92 -10.80
C GLN A 97 1.68 -27.83 -9.93
N ALA A 98 2.11 -28.99 -10.43
CA ALA A 98 3.00 -29.89 -9.70
C ALA A 98 4.35 -29.22 -9.39
N ILE A 99 4.95 -28.54 -10.37
CA ILE A 99 6.22 -27.82 -10.20
C ILE A 99 6.08 -26.68 -9.16
N LEU A 100 4.98 -25.92 -9.23
CA LEU A 100 4.72 -24.86 -8.24
C LEU A 100 4.55 -25.44 -6.84
N ARG A 101 3.84 -26.57 -6.72
CA ARG A 101 3.62 -27.23 -5.42
C ARG A 101 4.94 -27.72 -4.81
N GLU A 102 5.83 -28.27 -5.62
CA GLU A 102 7.17 -28.65 -5.18
C GLU A 102 7.95 -27.45 -4.62
N GLU A 103 7.96 -26.31 -5.32
CA GLU A 103 8.59 -25.08 -4.81
C GLU A 103 7.96 -24.58 -3.50
N VAL A 104 6.63 -24.67 -3.37
CA VAL A 104 5.91 -24.34 -2.13
C VAL A 104 6.35 -25.29 -1.01
N ASP A 105 6.32 -26.59 -1.24
CA ASP A 105 6.64 -27.60 -0.23
C ASP A 105 8.09 -27.44 0.26
N GLU A 106 9.03 -27.15 -0.65
CA GLU A 106 10.43 -26.83 -0.30
C GLU A 106 10.55 -25.56 0.56
N CYS A 107 9.77 -24.52 0.25
CA CYS A 107 9.76 -23.28 1.01
C CYS A 107 9.30 -23.51 2.46
N PHE A 108 8.21 -24.26 2.64
CA PHE A 108 7.66 -24.60 3.96
C PHE A 108 8.57 -25.57 4.73
N ALA A 109 9.20 -26.52 4.05
CA ALA A 109 10.20 -27.40 4.68
C ALA A 109 11.41 -26.60 5.22
N THR A 110 11.78 -25.51 4.56
CA THR A 110 12.92 -24.67 4.94
C THR A 110 12.57 -23.64 6.03
N HIS A 111 11.37 -23.06 6.00
CA HIS A 111 11.00 -21.91 6.85
C HIS A 111 9.92 -22.24 7.91
N GLY A 112 9.40 -23.47 7.94
CA GLY A 112 8.35 -23.92 8.84
C GLY A 112 6.93 -23.61 8.34
N ASP A 113 5.93 -23.84 9.20
CA ASP A 113 4.50 -23.72 8.86
C ASP A 113 4.06 -22.29 8.52
N PHE A 114 4.85 -21.28 8.91
CA PHE A 114 4.57 -19.86 8.66
C PHE A 114 5.81 -19.19 8.06
N PRO A 115 6.06 -19.38 6.75
CA PRO A 115 7.15 -18.69 6.08
C PRO A 115 6.95 -17.17 6.14
N SER A 116 8.05 -16.43 6.32
CA SER A 116 8.01 -14.97 6.27
C SER A 116 7.69 -14.46 4.86
N LEU A 117 7.23 -13.21 4.76
CA LEU A 117 6.99 -12.58 3.45
C LEU A 117 8.23 -12.54 2.57
N ASP A 118 9.41 -12.37 3.17
CA ASP A 118 10.70 -12.40 2.45
C ASP A 118 11.01 -13.79 1.89
N ALA A 119 10.63 -14.86 2.59
CA ALA A 119 10.78 -16.23 2.10
C ALA A 119 9.85 -16.50 0.90
N ILE A 120 8.58 -16.08 0.99
CA ILE A 120 7.61 -16.21 -0.11
C ILE A 120 8.04 -15.39 -1.33
N ALA A 121 8.57 -14.18 -1.11
CA ALA A 121 9.04 -13.30 -2.18
C ALA A 121 10.22 -13.89 -2.98
N LYS A 122 10.96 -14.84 -2.41
CA LYS A 122 12.07 -15.54 -3.08
C LYS A 122 11.63 -16.73 -3.93
N MET A 123 10.36 -17.11 -3.89
CA MET A 123 9.81 -18.19 -4.72
C MET A 123 9.76 -17.75 -6.19
N LYS A 124 10.69 -18.28 -6.98
CA LYS A 124 10.93 -17.84 -8.36
C LYS A 124 9.82 -18.30 -9.28
N TYR A 125 9.40 -19.56 -9.16
CA TYR A 125 8.38 -20.14 -10.03
C TYR A 125 7.00 -19.55 -9.74
N LEU A 126 6.67 -19.30 -8.47
CA LEU A 126 5.48 -18.54 -8.09
C LEU A 126 5.43 -17.17 -8.79
N HIS A 127 6.53 -16.43 -8.78
CA HIS A 127 6.61 -15.14 -9.48
C HIS A 127 6.43 -15.29 -11.01
N CYS A 128 7.00 -16.34 -11.61
CA CYS A 128 6.79 -16.65 -13.02
C CYS A 128 5.32 -16.94 -13.34
N VAL A 129 4.61 -17.71 -12.49
CA VAL A 129 3.19 -18.02 -12.68
C VAL A 129 2.33 -16.75 -12.64
N ILE A 130 2.58 -15.85 -11.69
CA ILE A 130 1.85 -14.58 -11.58
C ILE A 130 2.13 -13.70 -12.81
N SER A 131 3.41 -13.57 -13.19
CA SER A 131 3.82 -12.78 -14.36
C SER A 131 3.18 -13.29 -15.66
N GLU A 132 3.15 -14.61 -15.86
CA GLU A 132 2.53 -15.22 -17.03
C GLU A 132 1.00 -15.06 -17.01
N SER A 133 0.38 -15.15 -15.83
CA SER A 133 -1.06 -14.91 -15.65
C SER A 133 -1.43 -13.47 -16.03
N LEU A 134 -0.63 -12.49 -15.62
CA LEU A 134 -0.81 -11.07 -15.98
C LEU A 134 -0.53 -10.80 -17.47
N ARG A 135 0.41 -11.55 -18.08
CA ARG A 135 0.69 -11.46 -19.52
C ARG A 135 -0.50 -11.93 -20.37
N LEU A 136 -1.17 -13.00 -19.93
CA LEU A 136 -2.33 -13.58 -20.62
C LEU A 136 -3.64 -12.83 -20.31
N TYR A 137 -3.83 -12.44 -19.05
CA TYR A 137 -5.03 -11.78 -18.55
C TYR A 137 -4.65 -10.49 -17.81
N PRO A 138 -4.35 -9.40 -18.55
CA PRO A 138 -4.03 -8.13 -17.93
C PRO A 138 -5.26 -7.56 -17.21
N PRO A 139 -5.11 -7.01 -15.99
CA PRO A 139 -6.24 -6.51 -15.19
C PRO A 139 -6.90 -5.25 -15.77
N ALA A 140 -6.20 -4.53 -16.65
CA ALA A 140 -6.74 -3.42 -17.42
C ALA A 140 -6.32 -3.59 -18.89
N SER A 141 -7.27 -3.42 -19.82
CA SER A 141 -6.96 -3.30 -21.23
C SER A 141 -6.12 -2.03 -21.45
N ARG A 142 -5.05 -2.13 -22.24
CA ARG A 142 -4.22 -0.99 -22.62
C ARG A 142 -4.99 0.06 -23.41
#